data_AF-A0A384JFV3-F1
#
_entry.id   AF-A0A384JFV3-F1
#
_cell.length_a   1.000
_cell.length_b   1.000
_cell.length_c   1.000
_cell.angle_alpha   90.00
_cell.angle_beta   90.00
_cell.angle_gamma   90.00
#
_symmetry.space_group_name_H-M   'P 1'
#
loop_
_entity.id
_entity.type
_entity.pdbx_description
1 polymer ?
#
loop_
_entity_poly.entity_id
_entity_poly.type
_entity_poly.pdbx_seq_one_letter_code
_entity_poly.pdbx_strand_id
1 'polypeptide(L)'
;MKMEIWDERGDTYKESRGAHLKGLLPSRSKNYSLQRKYRRYIHTKISKMPRLPTRKLGRYGPEVVAQGFGTMGLSAFYGSTESDEERFKVLDRAYELGQTNWDTADMYADSEDLLGKWFKRTGKRDQIFLASKFAFKANADGTRTCDTSPEYVKAACAKSLQRLGVQTIDLYYCHRVDKKTPIEKTVEAMAELKREGKIRYLGLSEVSPKTIRRAEKIHHIDAVQVEYSPFSLDIEQNEVLKTCRQLGIAIVAYSPLGRGFLTGQIKSRADFEPSDFRLNAPRFSQENFPKNLVLVKELAKIASEKGVTPGQLSLAWLAAQGDDIIPIPGTKKIKYLEENMEALHVQLSRQEEREIRTAIEKVQIGGARYPESMNGYLFGDTPELR
;
A
#
# COMPACT_ATOMS: atom_id res chain seq x y z
N MET A 1 26.73 -62.21 -2.64
CA MET A 1 25.94 -63.46 -2.63
C MET A 1 24.67 -63.25 -3.46
N LYS A 2 24.74 -63.63 -4.75
CA LYS A 2 23.71 -64.18 -5.67
C LYS A 2 22.32 -63.49 -5.74
N MET A 3 21.95 -62.85 -6.86
CA MET A 3 21.28 -63.42 -8.08
C MET A 3 19.86 -63.93 -7.77
N GLU A 4 18.79 -63.58 -8.49
CA GLU A 4 18.53 -63.85 -9.92
C GLU A 4 17.58 -62.85 -10.63
N ILE A 5 17.66 -62.84 -11.96
CA ILE A 5 16.87 -62.15 -13.01
C ILE A 5 16.18 -63.25 -13.85
N TRP A 6 15.00 -63.02 -14.47
CA TRP A 6 14.53 -63.37 -15.86
C TRP A 6 13.14 -62.71 -16.06
N ASP A 7 12.87 -61.76 -16.97
CA ASP A 7 12.77 -61.71 -18.47
C ASP A 7 11.57 -62.45 -19.09
N GLU A 8 10.74 -61.71 -19.84
CA GLU A 8 10.16 -62.17 -21.13
C GLU A 8 9.90 -60.99 -22.09
N ARG A 9 10.89 -60.66 -22.92
CA ARG A 9 10.83 -60.43 -24.39
C ARG A 9 11.90 -59.42 -24.83
N GLY A 10 13.06 -59.96 -25.19
CA GLY A 10 14.18 -59.25 -25.78
C GLY A 10 13.90 -58.70 -27.18
N ASP A 11 14.61 -57.62 -27.54
CA ASP A 11 15.65 -57.72 -28.55
C ASP A 11 16.61 -56.50 -28.53
N THR A 12 17.71 -56.66 -29.24
CA THR A 12 19.10 -56.27 -28.93
C THR A 12 19.58 -54.86 -29.31
N TYR A 13 20.65 -54.43 -28.61
CA TYR A 13 21.56 -53.33 -28.92
C TYR A 13 22.39 -53.59 -30.19
N LYS A 14 22.63 -52.55 -31.02
CA LYS A 14 23.84 -52.42 -31.84
C LYS A 14 24.20 -50.95 -32.10
N GLU A 15 25.36 -50.54 -31.61
CA GLU A 15 26.10 -49.38 -32.12
C GLU A 15 26.72 -49.70 -33.48
N SER A 16 26.63 -48.77 -34.44
CA SER A 16 27.69 -48.59 -35.43
C SER A 16 27.70 -47.17 -36.00
N ARG A 17 28.91 -46.64 -36.09
CA ARG A 17 29.35 -45.31 -36.52
C ARG A 17 28.90 -44.96 -37.95
N GLY A 18 28.76 -43.65 -38.20
CA GLY A 18 29.37 -43.03 -39.38
C GLY A 18 28.44 -42.32 -40.37
N ALA A 19 28.57 -40.99 -40.35
CA ALA A 19 28.74 -40.13 -41.52
C ALA A 19 27.53 -39.30 -42.04
N HIS A 20 27.80 -37.98 -42.04
CA HIS A 20 27.32 -36.94 -42.94
C HIS A 20 25.86 -36.45 -42.86
N LEU A 21 25.67 -35.33 -42.14
CA LEU A 21 25.18 -34.09 -42.74
C LEU A 21 25.74 -32.89 -41.93
N LYS A 22 26.76 -32.26 -42.52
CA LYS A 22 27.36 -30.99 -42.11
C LYS A 22 26.62 -29.85 -42.83
N GLY A 23 26.41 -28.75 -42.11
CA GLY A 23 26.08 -27.42 -42.65
C GLY A 23 24.70 -26.95 -42.18
N LEU A 24 24.51 -25.91 -41.36
CA LEU A 24 25.35 -24.80 -40.97
C LEU A 24 25.28 -24.58 -39.45
N LEU A 25 26.40 -24.69 -38.75
CA LEU A 25 26.60 -24.05 -37.45
C LEU A 25 27.93 -23.29 -37.51
N PRO A 26 27.96 -21.99 -37.19
CA PRO A 26 29.20 -21.25 -37.08
C PRO A 26 30.11 -21.87 -36.02
N SER A 27 31.40 -21.85 -36.33
CA SER A 27 32.48 -22.53 -35.64
C SER A 27 32.61 -22.18 -34.15
N ARG A 28 32.99 -23.20 -33.38
CA ARG A 28 33.49 -23.06 -32.01
C ARG A 28 34.78 -22.23 -32.02
N SER A 29 34.70 -21.00 -31.54
CA SER A 29 35.61 -20.39 -30.56
C SER A 29 35.52 -18.86 -30.65
N LYS A 30 35.78 -18.20 -29.50
CA LYS A 30 35.68 -16.76 -29.23
C LYS A 30 34.27 -16.28 -28.87
N ASN A 31 33.80 -16.67 -27.68
CA ASN A 31 33.36 -15.71 -26.65
C ASN A 31 32.79 -16.37 -25.38
N TYR A 32 33.48 -17.39 -24.85
CA TYR A 32 33.17 -17.91 -23.51
C TYR A 32 33.33 -16.83 -22.42
N SER A 33 34.24 -15.86 -22.61
CA SER A 33 34.41 -14.72 -21.70
C SER A 33 33.26 -13.71 -21.79
N LEU A 34 32.65 -13.54 -22.98
CA LEU A 34 31.53 -12.64 -23.21
C LEU A 34 30.22 -13.26 -22.74
N GLN A 35 30.01 -14.57 -22.91
CA GLN A 35 28.91 -15.31 -22.28
C GLN A 35 29.05 -15.41 -20.75
N ARG A 36 30.28 -15.55 -20.22
CA ARG A 36 30.53 -15.43 -18.76
C ARG A 36 30.37 -14.00 -18.26
N LYS A 37 30.75 -12.98 -19.02
CA LYS A 37 30.50 -11.57 -18.67
C LYS A 37 29.01 -11.23 -18.78
N TYR A 38 28.26 -11.78 -19.74
CA TYR A 38 26.81 -11.63 -19.84
C TYR A 38 26.10 -12.41 -18.73
N ARG A 39 26.51 -13.65 -18.44
CA ARG A 39 25.99 -14.42 -17.30
C ARG A 39 26.39 -13.80 -15.97
N ARG A 40 27.59 -13.24 -15.82
CA ARG A 40 27.98 -12.44 -14.63
C ARG A 40 27.17 -11.17 -14.55
N TYR A 41 27.00 -10.43 -15.64
CA TYR A 41 26.21 -9.19 -15.70
C TYR A 41 24.74 -9.43 -15.36
N ILE A 42 24.18 -10.56 -15.82
CA ILE A 42 22.83 -10.99 -15.46
C ILE A 42 22.80 -11.56 -14.02
N HIS A 43 23.84 -12.26 -13.52
CA HIS A 43 23.91 -12.70 -12.12
C HIS A 43 24.22 -11.58 -11.12
N THR A 44 24.92 -10.51 -11.50
CA THR A 44 25.08 -9.30 -10.69
C THR A 44 23.87 -8.36 -10.80
N LYS A 45 23.02 -8.53 -11.83
CA LYS A 45 21.69 -7.90 -11.92
C LYS A 45 20.51 -8.76 -11.46
N ILE A 46 20.72 -10.02 -11.11
CA ILE A 46 19.91 -10.68 -10.07
C ILE A 46 20.41 -10.07 -8.75
N SER A 47 20.19 -8.76 -8.61
CA SER A 47 20.34 -8.08 -7.36
C SER A 47 19.42 -8.82 -6.41
N LYS A 48 19.96 -9.30 -5.29
CA LYS A 48 19.10 -9.49 -4.13
C LYS A 48 18.41 -8.13 -3.95
N MET A 49 17.10 -8.07 -4.14
CA MET A 49 16.34 -6.85 -3.89
C MET A 49 16.81 -6.26 -2.56
N PRO A 50 16.95 -4.92 -2.46
CA PRO A 50 17.35 -4.30 -1.21
C PRO A 50 16.49 -4.85 -0.07
N ARG A 51 17.10 -5.34 1.01
CA ARG A 51 16.35 -5.74 2.20
C ARG A 51 15.96 -4.47 2.94
N LEU A 52 14.72 -4.05 2.73
CA LEU A 52 14.13 -2.95 3.47
C LEU A 52 13.71 -3.41 4.88
N PRO A 53 13.66 -2.50 5.86
CA PRO A 53 13.04 -2.79 7.15
C PRO A 53 11.60 -3.29 6.97
N THR A 54 11.23 -4.29 7.75
CA THR A 54 9.87 -4.86 7.76
C THR A 54 9.18 -4.62 9.09
N ARG A 55 7.85 -4.70 9.07
CA ARG A 55 6.98 -4.69 10.25
C ARG A 55 5.95 -5.78 10.11
N LYS A 56 5.52 -6.32 11.25
CA LYS A 56 4.43 -7.29 11.30
C LYS A 56 3.09 -6.59 11.08
N LEU A 57 2.28 -7.13 10.17
CA LEU A 57 0.90 -6.68 9.97
C LEU A 57 0.00 -7.24 11.08
N GLY A 58 -0.05 -6.53 12.21
CA GLY A 58 -0.80 -6.98 13.38
C GLY A 58 -0.17 -8.21 14.03
N ARG A 59 -0.87 -8.79 15.01
CA ARG A 59 -0.32 -9.86 15.86
C ARG A 59 -0.12 -11.16 15.10
N TYR A 60 -0.98 -11.45 14.13
CA TYR A 60 -1.00 -12.74 13.42
C TYR A 60 -0.71 -12.64 11.93
N GLY A 61 -0.54 -11.44 11.38
CA GLY A 61 -0.21 -11.24 9.97
C GLY A 61 1.29 -11.40 9.67
N PRO A 62 1.66 -11.26 8.38
CA PRO A 62 3.01 -11.46 7.89
C PRO A 62 3.88 -10.23 8.13
N GLU A 63 5.18 -10.39 7.90
CA GLU A 63 6.10 -9.26 7.73
C GLU A 63 5.84 -8.60 6.38
N VAL A 64 5.66 -7.29 6.39
CA VAL A 64 5.55 -6.44 5.19
C VAL A 64 6.60 -5.34 5.26
N VAL A 65 6.93 -4.71 4.12
CA VAL A 65 7.82 -3.53 4.13
C VAL A 65 7.22 -2.47 5.07
N ALA A 66 8.05 -1.98 5.99
CA ALA A 66 7.64 -1.15 7.14
C ALA A 66 6.94 0.16 6.73
N GLN A 67 7.21 0.62 5.51
CA GLN A 67 6.49 1.69 4.82
C GLN A 67 5.99 1.11 3.51
N GLY A 68 4.68 1.16 3.25
CA GLY A 68 4.11 0.72 1.99
C GLY A 68 4.03 1.82 0.94
N PHE A 69 3.41 1.52 -0.20
CA PHE A 69 3.21 2.43 -1.32
C PHE A 69 1.73 2.57 -1.66
N GLY A 70 1.18 3.76 -1.42
CA GLY A 70 -0.20 4.08 -1.81
C GLY A 70 -0.29 4.46 -3.30
N THR A 71 -1.01 3.66 -4.09
CA THR A 71 -1.04 3.82 -5.56
C THR A 71 -2.13 4.78 -6.04
N MET A 72 -2.95 5.33 -5.14
CA MET A 72 -4.05 6.24 -5.46
C MET A 72 -3.63 7.40 -6.36
N GLY A 73 -2.49 8.03 -6.07
CA GLY A 73 -2.00 9.19 -6.83
C GLY A 73 -1.57 8.88 -8.27
N LEU A 74 -1.45 7.60 -8.64
CA LEU A 74 -1.22 7.18 -10.03
C LEU A 74 -2.52 7.20 -10.87
N SER A 75 -3.68 7.34 -10.24
CA SER A 75 -4.97 7.18 -10.93
C SER A 75 -6.03 8.21 -10.54
N ALA A 76 -5.94 8.84 -9.37
CA ALA A 76 -7.05 9.63 -8.84
C ALA A 76 -6.63 10.80 -7.92
N PHE A 77 -7.54 11.77 -7.82
CA PHE A 77 -7.65 12.85 -6.81
C PHE A 77 -6.57 13.94 -6.76
N TYR A 78 -5.35 13.70 -7.24
CA TYR A 78 -4.24 14.66 -7.18
C TYR A 78 -3.79 15.14 -8.57
N GLY A 79 -4.75 15.74 -9.27
CA GLY A 79 -4.58 16.33 -10.60
C GLY A 79 -4.63 15.31 -11.73
N SER A 80 -3.98 15.66 -12.84
CA SER A 80 -3.91 14.85 -14.05
C SER A 80 -3.23 13.48 -13.84
N THR A 81 -3.72 12.50 -14.59
CA THR A 81 -3.20 11.13 -14.67
C THR A 81 -2.30 10.99 -15.89
N GLU A 82 -1.10 10.46 -15.69
CA GLU A 82 -0.11 10.22 -16.75
C GLU A 82 -0.47 8.97 -17.58
N SER A 83 0.22 8.75 -18.69
CA SER A 83 0.05 7.52 -19.49
C SER A 83 0.43 6.26 -18.69
N ASP A 84 -0.09 5.09 -19.11
CA ASP A 84 0.28 3.80 -18.50
C ASP A 84 1.81 3.61 -18.44
N GLU A 85 2.54 3.98 -19.49
CA GLU A 85 4.00 3.81 -19.54
C GLU A 85 4.74 4.65 -18.50
N GLU A 86 4.32 5.90 -18.25
CA GLU A 86 4.95 6.72 -17.21
C GLU A 86 4.62 6.18 -15.80
N ARG A 87 3.39 5.72 -15.59
CA ARG A 87 2.97 5.12 -14.32
C ARG A 87 3.65 3.78 -14.06
N PHE A 88 3.87 3.00 -15.11
CA PHE A 88 4.63 1.76 -15.06
C PHE A 88 6.08 1.99 -14.66
N LYS A 89 6.75 3.05 -15.13
CA LYS A 89 8.11 3.39 -14.67
C LYS A 89 8.17 3.62 -13.17
N VAL A 90 7.14 4.23 -12.58
CA VAL A 90 7.05 4.41 -11.11
C VAL A 90 6.92 3.06 -10.41
N LEU A 91 6.06 2.17 -10.90
CA LEU A 91 5.86 0.83 -10.32
C LEU A 91 7.10 -0.07 -10.47
N ASP A 92 7.75 -0.03 -11.64
CA ASP A 92 9.01 -0.72 -11.90
C ASP A 92 10.07 -0.24 -10.91
N ARG A 93 10.19 1.08 -10.73
CA ARG A 93 11.16 1.65 -9.79
C ARG A 93 10.83 1.31 -8.34
N ALA A 94 9.56 1.31 -7.94
CA ALA A 94 9.15 0.87 -6.60
C ALA A 94 9.62 -0.56 -6.33
N TYR A 95 9.32 -1.47 -7.26
CA TYR A 95 9.75 -2.85 -7.15
C TYR A 95 11.28 -2.99 -7.11
N GLU A 96 12.02 -2.26 -7.96
CA GLU A 96 13.49 -2.27 -7.97
C GLU A 96 14.12 -1.80 -6.65
N LEU A 97 13.47 -0.87 -5.95
CA LEU A 97 13.86 -0.40 -4.62
C LEU A 97 13.55 -1.43 -3.51
N GLY A 98 12.90 -2.55 -3.83
CA GLY A 98 12.46 -3.56 -2.88
C GLY A 98 11.09 -3.25 -2.25
N GLN A 99 10.38 -2.21 -2.71
CA GLN A 99 9.05 -1.88 -2.21
C GLN A 99 8.01 -2.89 -2.72
N THR A 100 7.48 -3.71 -1.81
CA THR A 100 6.54 -4.80 -2.10
C THR A 100 5.22 -4.74 -1.33
N ASN A 101 4.95 -3.70 -0.55
CA ASN A 101 3.70 -3.52 0.19
C ASN A 101 2.85 -2.44 -0.48
N TRP A 102 1.92 -2.82 -1.36
CA TRP A 102 1.19 -1.88 -2.23
C TRP A 102 -0.28 -1.78 -1.85
N ASP A 103 -0.80 -0.56 -1.77
CA ASP A 103 -2.17 -0.26 -1.39
C ASP A 103 -2.93 0.44 -2.54
N THR A 104 -4.05 -0.16 -2.96
CA THR A 104 -5.00 0.39 -3.94
C THR A 104 -6.44 0.32 -3.42
N ALA A 105 -7.43 0.66 -4.24
CA ALA A 105 -8.85 0.48 -3.95
C ALA A 105 -9.69 0.50 -5.24
N ASP A 106 -10.86 -0.13 -5.20
CA ASP A 106 -11.83 -0.14 -6.31
C ASP A 106 -12.25 1.27 -6.76
N MET A 107 -12.36 2.20 -5.82
CA MET A 107 -12.80 3.58 -6.03
C MET A 107 -11.73 4.49 -6.68
N TYR A 108 -10.48 4.03 -6.78
CA TYR A 108 -9.33 4.82 -7.28
C TYR A 108 -9.25 4.77 -8.81
N ALA A 109 -10.32 5.21 -9.49
CA ALA A 109 -10.40 5.21 -10.95
C ALA A 109 -9.86 3.88 -11.54
N ASP A 110 -8.82 3.91 -12.36
CA ASP A 110 -8.21 2.74 -13.02
C ASP A 110 -7.08 2.06 -12.22
N SER A 111 -6.89 2.37 -10.94
CA SER A 111 -5.69 1.92 -10.19
C SER A 111 -5.56 0.39 -10.12
N GLU A 112 -6.66 -0.34 -9.88
CA GLU A 112 -6.65 -1.81 -9.94
C GLU A 112 -6.33 -2.34 -11.34
N ASP A 113 -6.84 -1.71 -12.39
CA ASP A 113 -6.57 -2.10 -13.78
C ASP A 113 -5.10 -1.84 -14.15
N LEU A 114 -4.54 -0.70 -13.72
CA LEU A 114 -3.14 -0.35 -13.90
C LEU A 114 -2.22 -1.39 -13.24
N LEU A 115 -2.49 -1.74 -11.98
CA LEU A 115 -1.72 -2.77 -11.28
C LEU A 115 -1.88 -4.14 -11.94
N GLY A 116 -3.09 -4.50 -12.39
CA GLY A 116 -3.32 -5.74 -13.13
C GLY A 116 -2.55 -5.83 -14.44
N LYS A 117 -2.50 -4.74 -15.22
CA LYS A 117 -1.64 -4.65 -16.42
C LYS A 117 -0.17 -4.80 -16.05
N TRP A 118 0.30 -4.16 -14.97
CA TRP A 118 1.68 -4.29 -14.51
C TRP A 118 2.02 -5.73 -14.08
N PHE A 119 1.13 -6.41 -13.36
CA PHE A 119 1.30 -7.82 -12.99
C PHE A 119 1.37 -8.72 -14.21
N LYS A 120 0.45 -8.55 -15.17
CA LYS A 120 0.46 -9.32 -16.43
C LYS A 120 1.75 -9.10 -17.21
N ARG A 121 2.24 -7.86 -17.26
CA ARG A 121 3.46 -7.48 -17.98
C ARG A 121 4.74 -8.06 -17.34
N THR A 122 4.78 -8.15 -16.01
CA THR A 122 6.01 -8.47 -15.27
C THR A 122 6.06 -9.87 -14.67
N GLY A 123 4.91 -10.52 -14.46
CA GLY A 123 4.79 -11.80 -13.75
C GLY A 123 5.12 -11.71 -12.25
N LYS A 124 5.19 -10.52 -11.65
CA LYS A 124 5.68 -10.31 -10.29
C LYS A 124 4.60 -10.26 -9.20
N ARG A 125 3.35 -10.64 -9.50
CA ARG A 125 2.23 -10.58 -8.55
C ARG A 125 2.56 -11.26 -7.22
N ASP A 126 3.15 -12.46 -7.27
CA ASP A 126 3.45 -13.25 -6.07
C ASP A 126 4.52 -12.64 -5.16
N GLN A 127 5.18 -11.57 -5.60
CA GLN A 127 6.20 -10.85 -4.83
C GLN A 127 5.68 -9.56 -4.20
N ILE A 128 4.43 -9.17 -4.49
CA ILE A 128 3.80 -7.97 -3.94
C ILE A 128 2.76 -8.39 -2.91
N PHE A 129 2.87 -7.88 -1.69
CA PHE A 129 1.78 -7.84 -0.73
C PHE A 129 0.78 -6.78 -1.20
N LEU A 130 -0.37 -7.22 -1.72
CA LEU A 130 -1.35 -6.38 -2.36
C LEU A 130 -2.56 -6.13 -1.47
N ALA A 131 -2.80 -4.87 -1.13
CA ALA A 131 -4.02 -4.41 -0.48
C ALA A 131 -4.99 -3.78 -1.48
N SER A 132 -6.28 -4.15 -1.39
CA SER A 132 -7.38 -3.43 -2.06
C SER A 132 -8.59 -3.29 -1.13
N LYS A 133 -9.63 -2.58 -1.57
CA LYS A 133 -10.76 -2.18 -0.73
C LYS A 133 -12.07 -2.19 -1.52
N PHE A 134 -13.17 -2.34 -0.79
CA PHE A 134 -14.54 -2.13 -1.27
C PHE A 134 -15.30 -1.17 -0.37
N ALA A 135 -16.42 -0.65 -0.86
CA ALA A 135 -17.60 -0.13 -0.14
C ALA A 135 -18.32 0.90 -1.02
N PHE A 136 -17.55 1.64 -1.83
CA PHE A 136 -18.09 2.73 -2.63
C PHE A 136 -18.62 2.24 -3.98
N LYS A 137 -19.93 2.39 -4.15
CA LYS A 137 -20.62 2.11 -5.41
C LYS A 137 -20.83 3.40 -6.19
N ALA A 138 -20.37 3.42 -7.43
CA ALA A 138 -20.75 4.46 -8.39
C ALA A 138 -22.18 4.20 -8.86
N ASN A 139 -23.04 5.20 -8.76
CA ASN A 139 -24.40 5.18 -9.26
C ASN A 139 -24.44 5.66 -10.72
N ALA A 140 -25.52 5.37 -11.44
CA ALA A 140 -25.69 5.75 -12.85
C ALA A 140 -25.66 7.27 -13.08
N ASP A 141 -26.04 8.05 -12.08
CA ASP A 141 -26.03 9.52 -12.08
C ASP A 141 -24.66 10.13 -11.72
N GLY A 142 -23.63 9.30 -11.53
CA GLY A 142 -22.28 9.72 -11.15
C GLY A 142 -22.09 9.98 -9.66
N THR A 143 -23.15 9.89 -8.85
CA THR A 143 -23.03 9.95 -7.38
C THR A 143 -22.40 8.67 -6.84
N ARG A 144 -21.96 8.70 -5.58
CA ARG A 144 -21.40 7.52 -4.90
C ARG A 144 -22.23 7.19 -3.67
N THR A 145 -22.53 5.91 -3.50
CA THR A 145 -23.12 5.35 -2.28
C THR A 145 -22.12 4.45 -1.58
N CYS A 146 -22.33 4.25 -0.27
CA CYS A 146 -21.59 3.28 0.52
C CYS A 146 -22.50 2.07 0.75
N ASP A 147 -22.00 0.87 0.45
CA ASP A 147 -22.68 -0.40 0.62
C ASP A 147 -21.70 -1.41 1.22
N THR A 148 -22.04 -1.97 2.37
CA THR A 148 -21.24 -2.98 3.06
C THR A 148 -22.03 -4.25 3.34
N SER A 149 -23.12 -4.45 2.61
CA SER A 149 -23.92 -5.68 2.65
C SER A 149 -23.08 -6.91 2.25
N PRO A 150 -23.37 -8.10 2.82
CA PRO A 150 -22.68 -9.34 2.46
C PRO A 150 -22.63 -9.62 0.95
N GLU A 151 -23.73 -9.32 0.25
CA GLU A 151 -23.87 -9.49 -1.19
C GLU A 151 -22.89 -8.58 -1.94
N TYR A 152 -22.82 -7.31 -1.53
CA TYR A 152 -21.93 -6.35 -2.15
C TYR A 152 -20.46 -6.63 -1.85
N VAL A 153 -20.11 -7.06 -0.63
CA VAL A 153 -18.75 -7.49 -0.26
C VAL A 153 -18.23 -8.53 -1.26
N LYS A 154 -19.03 -9.56 -1.55
CA LYS A 154 -18.67 -10.64 -2.48
C LYS A 154 -18.58 -10.14 -3.92
N ALA A 155 -19.54 -9.33 -4.35
CA ALA A 155 -19.56 -8.77 -5.70
C ALA A 155 -18.38 -7.82 -5.97
N ALA A 156 -18.05 -6.96 -5.00
CA ALA A 156 -16.92 -6.05 -5.09
C ALA A 156 -15.59 -6.80 -5.11
N CYS A 157 -15.42 -7.85 -4.29
CA CYS A 157 -14.21 -8.68 -4.31
C CYS A 157 -14.02 -9.36 -5.66
N ALA A 158 -15.07 -9.97 -6.22
CA ALA A 158 -15.01 -10.59 -7.54
C ALA A 158 -14.61 -9.58 -8.63
N LYS A 159 -15.14 -8.36 -8.58
CA LYS A 159 -14.78 -7.28 -9.52
C LYS A 159 -13.33 -6.84 -9.35
N SER A 160 -12.85 -6.64 -8.12
CA SER A 160 -11.45 -6.30 -7.85
C SER A 160 -10.50 -7.37 -8.37
N LEU A 161 -10.78 -8.65 -8.10
CA LEU A 161 -9.98 -9.79 -8.60
C LEU A 161 -9.91 -9.81 -10.13
N GLN A 162 -11.04 -9.56 -10.80
CA GLN A 162 -11.10 -9.46 -12.26
C GLN A 162 -10.24 -8.31 -12.81
N ARG A 163 -10.36 -7.10 -12.25
CA ARG A 163 -9.61 -5.91 -12.69
C ARG A 163 -8.11 -6.05 -12.48
N LEU A 164 -7.73 -6.58 -11.32
CA LEU A 164 -6.34 -6.90 -10.99
C LEU A 164 -5.81 -8.08 -11.81
N GLY A 165 -6.68 -8.95 -12.35
CA GLY A 165 -6.28 -10.17 -13.04
C GLY A 165 -5.57 -11.16 -12.12
N VAL A 166 -6.00 -11.26 -10.86
CA VAL A 166 -5.38 -12.10 -9.82
C VAL A 166 -6.41 -13.02 -9.18
N GLN A 167 -5.96 -14.12 -8.57
CA GLN A 167 -6.85 -15.06 -7.88
C GLN A 167 -7.05 -14.72 -6.39
N THR A 168 -6.12 -13.99 -5.80
CA THR A 168 -6.14 -13.65 -4.37
C THR A 168 -5.64 -12.21 -4.15
N ILE A 169 -6.30 -11.48 -3.25
CA ILE A 169 -5.82 -10.20 -2.68
C ILE A 169 -5.21 -10.50 -1.31
N ASP A 170 -4.05 -9.93 -0.97
CA ASP A 170 -3.41 -10.24 0.31
C ASP A 170 -4.20 -9.62 1.46
N LEU A 171 -4.51 -8.33 1.41
CA LEU A 171 -5.28 -7.64 2.44
C LEU A 171 -6.49 -6.93 1.83
N TYR A 172 -7.68 -7.24 2.32
CA TYR A 172 -8.91 -6.65 1.78
C TYR A 172 -9.63 -5.81 2.83
N TYR A 173 -9.85 -4.54 2.52
CA TYR A 173 -10.45 -3.59 3.43
C TYR A 173 -11.93 -3.33 3.14
N CYS A 174 -12.73 -3.24 4.20
CA CYS A 174 -13.93 -2.42 4.19
C CYS A 174 -13.49 -0.94 4.22
N HIS A 175 -13.56 -0.24 3.08
CA HIS A 175 -13.01 1.11 2.90
C HIS A 175 -13.73 2.16 3.76
N ARG A 176 -15.06 2.01 3.89
CA ARG A 176 -15.94 2.77 4.78
C ARG A 176 -17.10 1.89 5.18
N VAL A 177 -17.70 2.17 6.34
CA VAL A 177 -18.96 1.53 6.73
C VAL A 177 -20.17 2.33 6.23
N ASP A 178 -21.25 1.64 5.89
CA ASP A 178 -22.46 2.24 5.30
C ASP A 178 -23.47 2.77 6.34
N LYS A 179 -23.21 2.52 7.64
CA LYS A 179 -24.09 2.84 8.80
C LYS A 179 -25.45 2.14 8.81
N LYS A 180 -25.65 1.15 7.96
CA LYS A 180 -26.92 0.41 7.80
C LYS A 180 -26.74 -1.08 8.06
N THR A 181 -25.61 -1.62 7.61
CA THR A 181 -25.24 -3.02 7.80
C THR A 181 -24.49 -3.18 9.12
N PRO A 182 -24.93 -4.06 10.03
CA PRO A 182 -24.13 -4.40 11.21
C PRO A 182 -22.76 -4.94 10.79
N ILE A 183 -21.69 -4.45 11.42
CA ILE A 183 -20.32 -4.82 11.05
C ILE A 183 -20.09 -6.34 11.08
N GLU A 184 -20.81 -7.06 11.94
CA GLU A 184 -20.74 -8.51 12.03
C GLU A 184 -21.07 -9.17 10.69
N LYS A 185 -22.09 -8.69 9.96
CA LYS A 185 -22.49 -9.23 8.66
C LYS A 185 -21.46 -8.95 7.58
N THR A 186 -20.87 -7.76 7.58
CA THR A 186 -19.78 -7.41 6.66
C THR A 186 -18.55 -8.30 6.91
N VAL A 187 -18.16 -8.48 8.17
CA VAL A 187 -16.97 -9.26 8.53
C VAL A 187 -17.19 -10.76 8.34
N GLU A 188 -18.40 -11.28 8.59
CA GLU A 188 -18.79 -12.66 8.23
C GLU A 188 -18.53 -12.89 6.73
N ALA A 189 -19.02 -12.00 5.86
CA ALA A 189 -18.83 -12.08 4.41
C ALA A 189 -17.35 -12.05 4.00
N MET A 190 -16.55 -11.18 4.63
CA MET A 190 -15.10 -11.11 4.40
C MET A 190 -14.39 -12.41 4.85
N ALA A 191 -14.79 -12.98 5.98
CA ALA A 191 -14.26 -14.25 6.46
C ALA A 191 -14.61 -15.42 5.51
N GLU A 192 -15.77 -15.38 4.85
CA GLU A 192 -16.09 -16.36 3.80
C GLU A 192 -15.14 -16.23 2.59
N LEU A 193 -14.90 -15.01 2.11
CA LEU A 193 -13.93 -14.76 1.04
C LEU A 193 -12.52 -15.26 1.40
N LYS A 194 -12.15 -15.15 2.68
CA LYS A 194 -10.89 -15.72 3.19
C LYS A 194 -10.89 -17.23 3.12
N ARG A 195 -11.97 -17.89 3.57
CA ARG A 195 -12.12 -19.36 3.46
C ARG A 195 -12.09 -19.84 2.01
N GLU A 196 -12.63 -19.06 1.08
CA GLU A 196 -12.58 -19.32 -0.36
C GLU A 196 -11.20 -19.07 -0.99
N GLY A 197 -10.22 -18.54 -0.25
CA GLY A 197 -8.89 -18.22 -0.75
C GLY A 197 -8.81 -16.96 -1.63
N LYS A 198 -9.90 -16.19 -1.72
CA LYS A 198 -9.97 -14.94 -2.49
C LYS A 198 -9.26 -13.78 -1.79
N ILE A 199 -9.19 -13.81 -0.47
CA ILE A 199 -8.42 -12.86 0.34
C ILE A 199 -7.59 -13.59 1.41
N ARG A 200 -6.49 -13.01 1.91
CA ARG A 200 -5.69 -13.64 2.99
C ARG A 200 -5.92 -12.98 4.36
N TYR A 201 -6.01 -11.66 4.38
CA TYR A 201 -6.11 -10.84 5.58
C TYR A 201 -7.27 -9.84 5.47
N LEU A 202 -7.85 -9.48 6.61
CA LEU A 202 -9.00 -8.59 6.69
C LEU A 202 -8.56 -7.25 7.27
N GLY A 203 -9.02 -6.17 6.65
CA GLY A 203 -8.81 -4.83 7.15
C GLY A 203 -10.10 -4.03 7.26
N LEU A 204 -10.10 -3.01 8.10
CA LEU A 204 -11.16 -1.99 8.16
C LEU A 204 -10.54 -0.62 7.94
N SER A 205 -11.33 0.36 7.48
CA SER A 205 -10.84 1.73 7.33
C SER A 205 -11.83 2.75 7.87
N GLU A 206 -11.29 3.73 8.60
CA GLU A 206 -12.04 4.83 9.23
C GLU A 206 -13.30 4.34 9.98
N VAL A 207 -13.09 3.37 10.87
CA VAL A 207 -14.11 2.80 11.76
C VAL A 207 -13.90 3.24 13.20
N SER A 208 -14.99 3.30 13.96
CA SER A 208 -14.92 3.62 15.39
C SER A 208 -14.27 2.48 16.22
N PRO A 209 -13.80 2.78 17.44
CA PRO A 209 -13.37 1.74 18.39
C PRO A 209 -14.44 0.70 18.69
N LYS A 210 -15.71 1.11 18.78
CA LYS A 210 -16.84 0.21 19.06
C LYS A 210 -17.04 -0.78 17.90
N THR A 211 -16.97 -0.29 16.68
CA THR A 211 -17.09 -1.10 15.47
C THR A 211 -15.90 -2.06 15.31
N ILE A 212 -14.67 -1.62 15.62
CA ILE A 212 -13.48 -2.50 15.64
C ILE A 212 -13.67 -3.66 16.62
N ARG A 213 -14.08 -3.39 17.87
CA ARG A 213 -14.27 -4.44 18.88
C ARG A 213 -15.34 -5.45 18.52
N ARG A 214 -16.38 -5.02 17.79
CA ARG A 214 -17.45 -5.90 17.31
C ARG A 214 -17.00 -6.77 16.14
N ALA A 215 -16.29 -6.19 15.18
CA ALA A 215 -15.67 -6.91 14.07
C ALA A 215 -14.75 -8.03 14.57
N GLU A 216 -13.87 -7.72 15.53
CA GLU A 216 -12.89 -8.64 16.10
C GLU A 216 -13.51 -9.89 16.73
N LYS A 217 -14.75 -9.79 17.25
CA LYS A 217 -15.48 -10.94 17.81
C LYS A 217 -15.92 -11.96 16.75
N ILE A 218 -16.03 -11.53 15.50
CA ILE A 218 -16.44 -12.39 14.37
C ILE A 218 -15.22 -13.02 13.72
N HIS A 219 -14.23 -12.20 13.39
CA HIS A 219 -12.97 -12.66 12.83
C HIS A 219 -11.88 -11.61 13.14
N HIS A 220 -10.64 -12.06 13.35
CA HIS A 220 -9.52 -11.16 13.57
C HIS A 220 -9.38 -10.16 12.43
N ILE A 221 -9.21 -8.88 12.78
CA ILE A 221 -8.91 -7.78 11.86
C ILE A 221 -7.40 -7.53 11.92
N ASP A 222 -6.70 -7.73 10.80
CA ASP A 222 -5.24 -7.63 10.75
C ASP A 222 -4.76 -6.16 10.74
N ALA A 223 -5.56 -5.27 10.15
CA ALA A 223 -5.22 -3.84 10.04
C ALA A 223 -6.43 -2.90 10.08
N VAL A 224 -6.22 -1.73 10.68
CA VAL A 224 -7.11 -0.57 10.55
C VAL A 224 -6.39 0.54 9.79
N GLN A 225 -6.93 0.92 8.63
CA GLN A 225 -6.38 2.01 7.81
C GLN A 225 -7.07 3.34 8.11
N VAL A 226 -6.28 4.36 8.49
CA VAL A 226 -6.78 5.63 9.02
C VAL A 226 -5.81 6.78 8.72
N GLU A 227 -6.28 8.02 8.68
CA GLU A 227 -5.36 9.16 8.54
C GLU A 227 -4.55 9.35 9.82
N TYR A 228 -3.22 9.29 9.71
CA TYR A 228 -2.33 9.56 10.84
C TYR A 228 -1.03 10.16 10.34
N SER A 229 -0.66 11.32 10.88
CA SER A 229 0.52 12.09 10.50
C SER A 229 0.75 13.21 11.52
N PRO A 230 1.89 13.94 11.46
CA PRO A 230 2.02 15.22 12.16
C PRO A 230 0.86 16.22 11.92
N PHE A 231 0.11 16.08 10.82
CA PHE A 231 -1.01 16.94 10.46
C PHE A 231 -2.38 16.42 10.93
N SER A 232 -2.45 15.21 11.52
CA SER A 232 -3.69 14.58 11.96
C SER A 232 -3.40 13.56 13.06
N LEU A 233 -3.68 13.92 14.31
CA LEU A 233 -3.45 13.10 15.51
C LEU A 233 -4.73 12.50 16.10
N ASP A 234 -5.86 12.59 15.39
CA ASP A 234 -7.20 12.26 15.89
C ASP A 234 -7.27 10.87 16.56
N ILE A 235 -6.54 9.89 16.02
CA ILE A 235 -6.56 8.50 16.50
C ILE A 235 -5.92 8.30 17.87
N GLU A 236 -5.06 9.25 18.29
CA GLU A 236 -4.45 9.26 19.62
C GLU A 236 -5.49 9.65 20.69
N GLN A 237 -6.53 10.39 20.31
CA GLN A 237 -7.53 10.95 21.23
C GLN A 237 -8.87 10.21 21.20
N ASN A 238 -9.22 9.58 20.07
CA ASN A 238 -10.53 8.94 19.88
C ASN A 238 -10.56 7.42 20.20
N GLU A 239 -9.58 6.93 20.95
CA GLU A 239 -9.42 5.52 21.37
C GLU A 239 -9.15 4.50 20.24
N VAL A 240 -9.06 4.90 18.96
CA VAL A 240 -8.77 3.97 17.84
C VAL A 240 -7.39 3.35 17.99
N LEU A 241 -6.35 4.15 18.20
CA LEU A 241 -4.97 3.66 18.33
C LEU A 241 -4.84 2.68 19.52
N LYS A 242 -5.38 3.07 20.67
CA LYS A 242 -5.40 2.25 21.88
C LYS A 242 -6.15 0.94 21.68
N THR A 243 -7.31 0.98 21.01
CA THR A 243 -8.12 -0.22 20.72
C THR A 243 -7.37 -1.16 19.79
N CYS A 244 -6.75 -0.65 18.73
CA CYS A 244 -5.95 -1.47 17.81
C CYS A 244 -4.79 -2.16 18.54
N ARG A 245 -4.04 -1.42 19.37
CA ARG A 245 -2.94 -1.98 20.18
C ARG A 245 -3.39 -3.09 21.12
N GLN A 246 -4.50 -2.89 21.84
CA GLN A 246 -5.06 -3.89 22.75
C GLN A 246 -5.41 -5.20 22.02
N LEU A 247 -5.98 -5.08 20.82
CA LEU A 247 -6.42 -6.21 20.00
C LEU A 247 -5.28 -6.80 19.14
N GLY A 248 -4.13 -6.14 19.08
CA GLY A 248 -3.00 -6.57 18.24
C GLY A 248 -3.23 -6.31 16.76
N ILE A 249 -3.90 -5.22 16.42
CA ILE A 249 -4.22 -4.79 15.05
C ILE A 249 -3.22 -3.73 14.62
N ALA A 250 -2.66 -3.84 13.40
CA ALA A 250 -1.79 -2.80 12.87
C ALA A 250 -2.57 -1.55 12.46
N ILE A 251 -1.97 -0.38 12.63
CA ILE A 251 -2.43 0.87 12.03
C ILE A 251 -1.75 1.06 10.68
N VAL A 252 -2.52 1.13 9.61
CA VAL A 252 -2.02 1.53 8.29
C VAL A 252 -2.31 3.00 8.08
N ALA A 253 -1.28 3.84 8.10
CA ALA A 253 -1.44 5.28 8.10
C ALA A 253 -1.50 5.84 6.67
N TYR A 254 -2.69 6.27 6.23
CA TYR A 254 -2.85 6.96 4.95
C TYR A 254 -2.60 8.45 5.08
N SER A 255 -2.25 9.09 3.96
CA SER A 255 -1.82 10.51 3.92
C SER A 255 -0.75 10.86 4.97
N PRO A 256 0.31 10.03 5.16
CA PRO A 256 1.30 10.26 6.23
C PRO A 256 2.11 11.56 6.05
N LEU A 257 2.09 12.13 4.84
CA LEU A 257 2.69 13.42 4.49
C LEU A 257 1.69 14.58 4.45
N GLY A 258 0.53 14.45 5.09
CA GLY A 258 -0.52 15.47 5.07
C GLY A 258 -1.01 15.79 3.65
N ARG A 259 -1.17 14.77 2.80
CA ARG A 259 -1.49 14.93 1.36
C ARG A 259 -0.46 15.78 0.60
N GLY A 260 0.82 15.59 0.94
CA GLY A 260 1.96 16.30 0.36
C GLY A 260 2.31 17.61 1.08
N PHE A 261 1.47 18.09 2.00
CA PHE A 261 1.68 19.37 2.70
C PHE A 261 2.94 19.36 3.56
N LEU A 262 3.20 18.25 4.25
CA LEU A 262 4.35 18.10 5.14
C LEU A 262 5.69 17.93 4.41
N THR A 263 5.69 17.85 3.07
CA THR A 263 6.93 17.82 2.27
C THR A 263 7.60 19.20 2.17
N GLY A 264 6.87 20.26 2.52
CA GLY A 264 7.31 21.63 2.31
C GLY A 264 7.27 22.09 0.85
N GLN A 265 6.84 21.27 -0.12
CA GLN A 265 6.77 21.68 -1.53
C GLN A 265 5.54 22.55 -1.84
N ILE A 266 4.48 22.45 -1.04
CA ILE A 266 3.24 23.20 -1.22
C ILE A 266 3.32 24.46 -0.34
N LYS A 267 3.53 25.61 -0.99
CA LYS A 267 3.70 26.92 -0.36
C LYS A 267 2.43 27.76 -0.41
N SER A 268 1.54 27.49 -1.35
CA SER A 268 0.29 28.21 -1.52
C SER A 268 -0.83 27.34 -2.09
N ARG A 269 -2.08 27.81 -2.01
CA ARG A 269 -3.22 27.19 -2.70
C ARG A 269 -3.06 27.20 -4.23
N ALA A 270 -2.27 28.12 -4.79
CA ALA A 270 -2.02 28.21 -6.22
C ALA A 270 -1.12 27.08 -6.74
N ASP A 271 -0.47 26.33 -5.85
CA ASP A 271 0.34 25.15 -6.23
C ASP A 271 -0.52 23.92 -6.54
N PHE A 272 -1.84 23.99 -6.33
CA PHE A 272 -2.79 22.94 -6.68
C PHE A 272 -3.31 23.11 -8.10
N GLU A 273 -3.38 22.01 -8.85
CA GLU A 273 -4.10 21.98 -10.13
C GLU A 273 -5.60 22.26 -9.90
N PRO A 274 -6.33 22.89 -10.85
CA PRO A 274 -7.74 23.24 -10.66
C PRO A 274 -8.68 22.08 -10.29
N SER A 275 -8.34 20.86 -10.71
CA SER A 275 -9.11 19.63 -10.42
C SER A 275 -8.66 18.90 -9.15
N ASP A 276 -7.70 19.43 -8.40
CA ASP A 276 -7.16 18.78 -7.22
C ASP A 276 -8.16 18.76 -6.06
N PHE A 277 -8.41 17.59 -5.50
CA PHE A 277 -9.34 17.42 -4.37
C PHE A 277 -8.99 18.31 -3.16
N ARG A 278 -7.70 18.62 -2.94
CA ARG A 278 -7.25 19.43 -1.80
C ARG A 278 -7.84 20.84 -1.81
N LEU A 279 -8.22 21.38 -2.97
CA LEU A 279 -8.89 22.67 -3.07
C LEU A 279 -10.25 22.70 -2.34
N ASN A 280 -10.90 21.53 -2.20
CA ASN A 280 -12.19 21.37 -1.53
C ASN A 280 -12.08 21.02 -0.03
N ALA A 281 -10.89 20.62 0.45
CA ALA A 281 -10.72 20.22 1.84
C ALA A 281 -10.57 21.45 2.76
N PRO A 282 -11.38 21.61 3.83
CA PRO A 282 -11.40 22.82 4.65
C PRO A 282 -10.05 23.21 5.26
N ARG A 283 -9.19 22.23 5.59
CA ARG A 283 -7.84 22.48 6.10
C ARG A 283 -6.86 23.11 5.10
N PHE A 284 -7.21 23.15 3.82
CA PHE A 284 -6.46 23.86 2.81
C PHE A 284 -7.16 25.14 2.35
N SER A 285 -8.28 25.56 2.99
CA SER A 285 -9.03 26.78 2.65
C SER A 285 -8.14 28.02 2.67
N GLN A 286 -8.58 29.11 2.02
CA GLN A 286 -7.86 30.39 2.03
C GLN A 286 -7.56 30.87 3.46
N GLU A 287 -8.49 30.59 4.38
CA GLU A 287 -8.38 30.95 5.78
C GLU A 287 -7.41 30.04 6.57
N ASN A 288 -7.49 28.72 6.36
CA ASN A 288 -6.77 27.74 7.18
C ASN A 288 -5.35 27.44 6.66
N PHE A 289 -5.12 27.56 5.35
CA PHE A 289 -3.82 27.26 4.74
C PHE A 289 -2.65 27.99 5.42
N PRO A 290 -2.66 29.33 5.60
CA PRO A 290 -1.53 30.03 6.24
C PRO A 290 -1.33 29.63 7.70
N LYS A 291 -2.41 29.34 8.45
CA LYS A 291 -2.34 28.86 9.83
C LYS A 291 -1.65 27.50 9.91
N ASN A 292 -2.02 26.61 9.00
CA ASN A 292 -1.48 25.25 8.91
C ASN A 292 -0.03 25.21 8.40
N LEU A 293 0.37 26.18 7.56
CA LEU A 293 1.73 26.26 7.03
C LEU A 293 2.79 26.50 8.11
N VAL A 294 2.39 26.99 9.28
CA VAL A 294 3.28 27.14 10.45
C VAL A 294 3.91 25.80 10.82
N LEU A 295 3.12 24.72 10.90
CA LEU A 295 3.64 23.38 11.21
C LEU A 295 4.70 22.94 10.19
N VAL A 296 4.44 23.18 8.91
CA VAL A 296 5.38 22.81 7.84
C VAL A 296 6.71 23.54 7.97
N LYS A 297 6.69 24.82 8.38
CA LYS A 297 7.90 25.62 8.60
C LYS A 297 8.71 25.11 9.80
N GLU A 298 8.04 24.81 10.91
CA GLU A 298 8.69 24.26 12.11
C GLU A 298 9.35 22.91 11.80
N LEU A 299 8.62 21.99 11.16
CA LEU A 299 9.17 20.69 10.77
C LEU A 299 10.31 20.82 9.76
N ALA A 300 10.24 21.79 8.84
CA ALA A 300 11.31 22.03 7.88
C ALA A 300 12.61 22.52 8.56
N LYS A 301 12.49 23.32 9.63
CA LYS A 301 13.65 23.75 10.43
C LYS A 301 14.32 22.53 11.08
N ILE A 302 13.54 21.71 11.79
CA ILE A 302 14.06 20.50 12.45
C ILE A 302 14.68 19.53 11.43
N ALA A 303 14.03 19.35 10.27
CA ALA A 303 14.53 18.50 9.20
C ALA A 303 15.88 19.00 8.66
N SER A 304 16.03 20.31 8.49
CA SER A 304 17.27 20.93 8.04
C SER A 304 18.41 20.74 9.04
N GLU A 305 18.15 20.86 10.34
CA GLU A 305 19.15 20.65 11.39
C GLU A 305 19.63 19.19 11.43
N LYS A 306 18.74 18.24 11.15
CA LYS A 306 19.06 16.81 11.04
C LYS A 306 19.71 16.42 9.71
N GLY A 307 19.57 17.22 8.67
CA GLY A 307 20.07 16.93 7.32
C GLY A 307 19.19 15.98 6.50
N VAL A 308 17.87 16.00 6.72
CA VAL A 308 16.87 15.21 5.97
C VAL A 308 15.79 16.11 5.36
N THR A 309 14.97 15.59 4.45
CA THR A 309 13.83 16.38 3.93
C THR A 309 12.68 16.43 4.96
N PRO A 310 11.80 17.45 4.91
CA PRO A 310 10.62 17.51 5.78
C PRO A 310 9.71 16.28 5.65
N GLY A 311 9.63 15.72 4.43
CA GLY A 311 8.89 14.49 4.16
C GLY A 311 9.50 13.28 4.87
N GLN A 312 10.83 13.12 4.76
CA GLN A 312 11.55 12.07 5.46
C GLN A 312 11.43 12.18 6.98
N LEU A 313 11.56 13.40 7.53
CA LEU A 313 11.37 13.65 8.96
C LEU A 313 9.97 13.22 9.43
N SER A 314 8.94 13.59 8.66
CA SER A 314 7.54 13.28 8.99
C SER A 314 7.26 11.77 8.96
N LEU A 315 7.82 11.05 7.98
CA LEU A 315 7.69 9.59 7.87
C LEU A 315 8.46 8.87 8.98
N ALA A 316 9.69 9.31 9.27
CA ALA A 316 10.51 8.77 10.35
C ALA A 316 9.86 8.98 11.73
N TRP A 317 9.28 10.15 11.95
CA TRP A 317 8.53 10.44 13.18
C TRP A 317 7.33 9.50 13.33
N LEU A 318 6.57 9.29 12.25
CA LEU A 318 5.42 8.41 12.25
C LEU A 318 5.80 6.95 12.51
N ALA A 319 6.92 6.50 11.93
CA ALA A 319 7.46 5.17 12.20
C ALA A 319 7.91 5.02 13.67
N ALA A 320 8.43 6.07 14.29
CA ALA A 320 8.85 6.06 15.69
C ALA A 320 7.67 5.91 16.68
N GLN A 321 6.43 6.15 16.26
CA GLN A 321 5.27 6.08 17.14
C GLN A 321 4.86 4.65 17.54
N GLY A 322 5.46 3.63 16.91
CA GLY A 322 5.29 2.22 17.28
C GLY A 322 5.52 1.28 16.09
N ASP A 323 5.95 0.05 16.37
CA ASP A 323 6.16 -1.00 15.35
C ASP A 323 4.85 -1.50 14.72
N ASP A 324 3.72 -1.15 15.32
CA ASP A 324 2.35 -1.42 14.86
C ASP A 324 1.84 -0.43 13.81
N ILE A 325 2.64 0.58 13.44
CA ILE A 325 2.24 1.63 12.49
C ILE A 325 2.95 1.44 11.15
N ILE A 326 2.19 1.42 10.05
CA ILE A 326 2.70 1.18 8.70
C ILE A 326 2.22 2.34 7.80
N PRO A 327 3.04 3.37 7.56
CA PRO A 327 2.67 4.45 6.65
C PRO A 327 2.66 4.00 5.18
N ILE A 328 1.74 4.53 4.39
CA ILE A 328 1.61 4.24 2.95
C ILE A 328 1.68 5.54 2.11
N PRO A 329 2.82 6.26 2.10
CA PRO A 329 2.97 7.43 1.24
C PRO A 329 2.78 7.05 -0.23
N GLY A 330 2.03 7.89 -0.95
CA GLY A 330 1.82 7.75 -2.39
C GLY A 330 2.48 8.88 -3.16
N THR A 331 2.89 8.61 -4.39
CA THR A 331 3.48 9.61 -5.29
C THR A 331 3.34 9.16 -6.74
N LYS A 332 3.28 10.13 -7.66
CA LYS A 332 3.32 9.92 -9.12
C LYS A 332 4.69 10.20 -9.74
N LYS A 333 5.70 10.54 -8.95
CA LYS A 333 7.05 10.90 -9.42
C LYS A 333 8.12 10.06 -8.74
N ILE A 334 9.03 9.48 -9.54
CA ILE A 334 10.12 8.61 -9.09
C ILE A 334 11.00 9.28 -8.03
N LYS A 335 11.39 10.55 -8.23
CA LYS A 335 12.20 11.30 -7.26
C LYS A 335 11.63 11.25 -5.84
N TYR A 336 10.32 11.48 -5.69
CA TYR A 336 9.66 11.44 -4.39
C TYR A 336 9.45 10.02 -3.87
N LEU A 337 9.36 9.03 -4.76
CA LEU A 337 9.31 7.62 -4.36
C LEU A 337 10.62 7.24 -3.69
N GLU A 338 11.76 7.54 -4.33
CA GLU A 338 13.09 7.32 -3.77
C GLU A 338 13.28 8.09 -2.46
N GLU A 339 12.94 9.39 -2.43
CA GLU A 339 13.03 10.20 -1.21
C GLU A 339 12.23 9.61 -0.04
N ASN A 340 11.00 9.15 -0.31
CA ASN A 340 10.17 8.50 0.70
C ASN A 340 10.79 7.19 1.19
N MET A 341 11.38 6.39 0.30
CA MET A 341 12.00 5.10 0.69
C MET A 341 13.21 5.31 1.60
N GLU A 342 14.01 6.34 1.36
CA GLU A 342 15.15 6.69 2.23
C GLU A 342 14.72 7.05 3.67
N ALA A 343 13.46 7.43 3.89
CA ALA A 343 12.94 7.69 5.24
C ALA A 343 13.01 6.45 6.17
N LEU A 344 13.01 5.23 5.60
CA LEU A 344 13.18 3.98 6.35
C LEU A 344 14.55 3.88 7.07
N HIS A 345 15.53 4.68 6.66
CA HIS A 345 16.87 4.70 7.22
C HIS A 345 17.11 5.86 8.18
N VAL A 346 16.12 6.74 8.36
CA VAL A 346 16.22 7.90 9.27
C VAL A 346 15.89 7.46 10.69
N GLN A 347 16.87 7.54 11.58
CA GLN A 347 16.70 7.27 13.00
C GLN A 347 16.54 8.57 13.79
N LEU A 348 15.50 8.65 14.60
CA LEU A 348 15.28 9.77 15.52
C LEU A 348 15.79 9.41 16.92
N SER A 349 16.57 10.29 17.51
CA SER A 349 16.85 10.25 18.94
C SER A 349 15.59 10.60 19.72
N ARG A 350 15.53 10.19 21.00
CA ARG A 350 14.43 10.57 21.91
C ARG A 350 14.27 12.09 22.04
N GLN A 351 15.36 12.84 21.91
CA GLN A 351 15.31 14.31 21.99
C GLN A 351 14.67 14.91 20.74
N GLU A 352 15.10 14.48 19.55
CA GLU A 352 14.50 14.91 18.28
C GLU A 352 13.02 14.52 18.21
N GLU A 353 12.65 13.33 18.64
CA GLU A 353 11.24 12.90 18.68
C GLU A 353 10.39 13.82 19.57
N ARG A 354 10.89 14.19 20.76
CA ARG A 354 10.22 15.13 21.68
C ARG A 354 10.12 16.53 21.09
N GLU A 355 11.14 16.99 20.39
CA GLU A 355 11.15 18.29 19.72
C GLU A 355 10.09 18.33 18.61
N ILE A 356 10.05 17.30 17.76
CA ILE A 356 9.03 17.15 16.71
C ILE A 356 7.63 17.09 17.33
N ARG A 357 7.42 16.27 18.37
CA ARG A 357 6.15 16.17 19.11
C ARG A 357 5.71 17.54 19.62
N THR A 358 6.63 18.29 20.23
CA THR A 358 6.36 19.64 20.75
C THR A 358 5.97 20.61 19.62
N ALA A 359 6.64 20.55 18.46
CA ALA A 359 6.30 21.37 17.31
C ALA A 359 4.90 21.04 16.76
N ILE A 360 4.53 19.76 16.73
CA ILE A 360 3.20 19.30 16.31
C ILE A 360 2.11 19.82 17.24
N GLU A 361 2.27 19.62 18.55
CA GLU A 361 1.25 19.97 19.56
C GLU A 361 1.06 21.49 19.71
N LYS A 362 2.09 22.29 19.41
CA LYS A 362 1.99 23.75 19.42
C LYS A 362 1.11 24.32 18.32
N VAL A 363 0.91 23.60 17.21
CA VAL A 363 0.15 24.10 16.06
C VAL A 363 -1.23 23.49 16.05
N GLN A 364 -2.24 24.32 16.33
CA GLN A 364 -3.63 23.91 16.13
C GLN A 364 -3.95 23.88 14.64
N ILE A 365 -4.19 22.68 14.10
CA ILE A 365 -4.58 22.52 12.71
C ILE A 365 -5.99 23.09 12.50
N GLY A 366 -6.11 24.08 11.62
CA GLY A 366 -7.37 24.68 11.23
C GLY A 366 -8.07 23.88 10.13
N GLY A 367 -9.39 23.71 10.24
CA GLY A 367 -10.25 23.08 9.24
C GLY A 367 -10.25 21.54 9.27
N ALA A 368 -11.37 20.95 8.83
CA ALA A 368 -11.55 19.50 8.75
C ALA A 368 -10.74 18.83 7.62
N ARG A 369 -10.55 17.51 7.75
CA ARG A 369 -9.87 16.63 6.77
C ARG A 369 -10.60 16.55 5.42
N TYR A 370 -11.93 16.65 5.47
CA TYR A 370 -12.83 16.51 4.32
C TYR A 370 -13.95 17.57 4.38
N PRO A 371 -14.64 17.84 3.25
CA PRO A 371 -15.90 18.59 3.26
C PRO A 371 -16.94 17.94 4.18
N GLU A 372 -17.87 18.72 4.70
CA GLU A 372 -18.90 18.27 5.64
C GLU A 372 -19.71 17.06 5.14
N SER A 373 -20.02 17.02 3.84
CA SER A 373 -20.72 15.91 3.19
C SER A 373 -20.01 14.55 3.31
N MET A 374 -18.71 14.55 3.61
CA MET A 374 -17.90 13.34 3.76
C MET A 374 -17.56 13.02 5.22
N ASN A 375 -17.83 13.92 6.17
CA ASN A 375 -17.53 13.71 7.59
C ASN A 375 -18.22 12.48 8.15
N GLY A 376 -19.41 12.15 7.65
CA GLY A 376 -20.15 10.97 8.06
C GLY A 376 -19.38 9.66 7.85
N TYR A 377 -18.37 9.62 6.98
CA TYR A 377 -17.59 8.42 6.71
C TYR A 377 -16.31 8.32 7.55
N LEU A 378 -16.04 9.27 8.45
CA LEU A 378 -14.87 9.21 9.33
C LEU A 378 -15.24 8.51 10.63
N PHE A 379 -14.37 7.61 11.10
CA PHE A 379 -14.58 6.83 12.33
C PHE A 379 -15.98 6.23 12.45
N GLY A 380 -16.50 5.67 11.35
CA GLY A 380 -17.87 5.25 11.23
C GLY A 380 -18.28 4.15 12.19
N ASP A 381 -19.51 4.26 12.71
CA ASP A 381 -20.19 3.23 13.46
C ASP A 381 -21.23 2.50 12.61
N THR A 382 -21.56 1.27 13.01
CA THR A 382 -22.61 0.44 12.42
C THR A 382 -23.70 0.12 13.43
N PRO A 383 -24.96 -0.12 13.00
CA PRO A 383 -26.00 -0.60 13.91
C PRO A 383 -25.60 -1.93 14.53
N GLU A 384 -26.02 -2.19 15.77
CA GLU A 384 -25.81 -3.48 16.43
C GLU A 384 -26.61 -4.59 15.75
N LEU A 385 -26.04 -5.79 15.69
CA LEU A 385 -26.78 -6.97 15.29
C LEU A 385 -27.85 -7.25 16.36
N ARG A 386 -29.11 -7.18 15.98
CA ARG A 386 -30.26 -7.44 16.85
C ARG A 386 -30.62 -8.91 16.87
#